data_AF-A0A2V7HU45-F1
#
_entry.id   AF-A0A2V7HU45-F1
#
_cell.length_a   1.000
_cell.length_b   1.000
_cell.length_c   1.000
_cell.angle_alpha   90.00
_cell.angle_beta   90.00
_cell.angle_gamma   90.00
#
_symmetry.space_group_name_H-M   'P 1'
#
loop_
_entity.id
_entity.type
_entity.pdbx_description
1 polymer ?
#
loop_
_entity_poly.entity_id
_entity_poly.type
_entity_poly.pdbx_seq_one_letter_code
_entity_poly.pdbx_strand_id
1 'polypeptide(L)' 'AFLCGSGYEITPILSIDRFPLGTGEVGPITKKLSRAYMDLVRGVDKRHSEWRTPVYKPMGVTAAR' A
#
# COMPACT_ATOMS: atom_id res chain seq x y z
N ALA A 1 -3.82 -12.53 10.77
CA ALA A 1 -3.96 -12.80 9.32
C ALA A 1 -4.24 -11.50 8.58
N PHE A 2 -4.27 -11.50 7.25
CA PHE A 2 -4.65 -10.35 6.43
C PHE A 2 -5.24 -10.80 5.09
N LEU A 3 -6.07 -9.96 4.50
CA LEU A 3 -6.49 -10.08 3.10
C LEU A 3 -5.52 -9.31 2.21
N CYS A 4 -5.38 -9.76 0.96
CA CYS A 4 -4.61 -9.04 -0.05
C CYS A 4 -5.28 -9.03 -1.43
N GLY A 5 -5.21 -7.89 -2.12
CA GLY A 5 -5.69 -7.75 -3.50
C GLY A 5 -5.81 -6.29 -3.90
N SER A 6 -5.87 -5.96 -5.20
CA SER A 6 -5.78 -4.57 -5.67
C SER A 6 -6.82 -3.61 -5.06
N GLY A 7 -8.03 -4.10 -4.75
CA GLY A 7 -9.07 -3.30 -4.09
C GLY A 7 -9.04 -3.31 -2.55
N TYR A 8 -8.39 -4.30 -1.94
CA TYR A 8 -8.29 -4.47 -0.48
C TYR A 8 -6.90 -4.09 0.08
N GLU A 9 -5.93 -3.89 -0.79
CA GLU A 9 -4.52 -3.65 -0.46
C GLU A 9 -3.98 -4.73 0.49
N ILE A 10 -3.47 -4.35 1.66
CA ILE A 10 -3.16 -5.26 2.77
C ILE A 10 -4.10 -4.89 3.93
N THR A 11 -5.21 -5.63 4.06
CA THR A 11 -6.23 -5.39 5.09
C THR A 11 -6.11 -6.38 6.24
N PRO A 12 -5.90 -5.93 7.49
CA PRO A 12 -5.81 -6.82 8.65
C PRO A 12 -7.11 -7.60 8.91
N ILE A 13 -6.97 -8.87 9.29
CA ILE A 13 -8.06 -9.67 9.84
C ILE A 13 -7.86 -9.77 11.35
N LEU A 14 -8.86 -9.30 12.11
CA LEU A 14 -8.82 -9.26 13.58
C LEU A 14 -9.48 -10.49 14.23
N SER A 15 -10.39 -11.15 13.53
CA SER A 15 -11.07 -12.35 14.00
C SER A 15 -11.51 -13.24 12.83
N ILE A 16 -11.65 -14.54 13.08
CA ILE A 16 -12.27 -15.51 12.16
C ILE A 16 -13.35 -16.24 12.95
N ASP A 17 -14.56 -16.32 12.40
CA ASP A 17 -15.72 -16.93 13.06
C ASP A 17 -15.93 -16.43 14.49
N ARG A 18 -15.72 -15.12 14.70
CA ARG A 18 -15.79 -14.43 15.99
C ARG A 18 -14.70 -14.80 17.00
N PHE A 19 -13.76 -15.69 16.64
CA PHE A 19 -12.56 -15.93 17.44
C PHE A 19 -11.51 -14.86 17.14
N PRO A 20 -11.05 -14.09 18.14
CA PRO A 20 -10.01 -13.10 17.93
C PRO A 20 -8.70 -13.78 17.54
N LEU A 21 -8.00 -13.20 16.56
CA LEU A 21 -6.64 -13.63 16.22
C LEU A 21 -5.65 -12.91 17.13
N GLY A 22 -4.96 -13.66 18.00
CA GLY A 22 -4.05 -13.08 18.98
C GLY A 22 -4.78 -12.16 19.96
N THR A 23 -4.42 -10.88 19.99
CA THR A 23 -5.05 -9.86 20.85
C THR A 23 -6.34 -9.26 20.27
N GLY A 24 -6.72 -9.64 19.04
CA GLY A 24 -7.82 -8.97 18.33
C GLY A 24 -7.45 -7.60 17.75
N GLU A 25 -6.17 -7.22 17.82
CA GLU A 25 -5.63 -6.00 17.23
C GLU A 25 -4.79 -6.29 15.98
N VAL A 26 -4.41 -5.23 15.26
CA VAL A 26 -3.53 -5.37 14.10
C VAL A 26 -2.14 -5.81 14.57
N GLY A 27 -1.76 -7.03 14.22
CA GLY A 27 -0.44 -7.57 14.55
C GLY A 27 0.72 -6.76 13.94
N PRO A 28 1.90 -6.76 14.59
CA PRO A 28 3.04 -5.92 14.21
C PRO A 28 3.57 -6.22 12.80
N ILE A 29 3.52 -7.49 12.36
CA ILE A 29 3.95 -7.91 11.03
C ILE A 29 3.01 -7.34 9.96
N THR A 30 1.69 -7.48 10.13
CA THR A 30 0.69 -6.94 9.20
C THR A 30 0.79 -5.43 9.10
N LYS A 31 1.00 -4.74 10.23
CA LYS A 31 1.20 -3.28 10.25
C LYS A 31 2.43 -2.86 9.45
N LYS A 32 3.56 -3.58 9.62
CA LYS A 32 4.80 -3.34 8.86
C LYS A 32 4.59 -3.59 7.37
N LEU A 33 3.90 -4.67 7.01
CA LEU A 33 3.62 -5.03 5.62
C LEU A 33 2.70 -4.02 4.94
N SER A 34 1.61 -3.63 5.59
CA SER A 34 0.68 -2.60 5.09
C SER A 34 1.43 -1.29 4.82
N ARG A 35 2.25 -0.82 5.77
CA ARG A 35 3.08 0.38 5.56
C ARG A 35 4.05 0.22 4.39
N ALA A 36 4.78 -0.89 4.34
CA ALA A 36 5.75 -1.14 3.26
C ALA A 36 5.09 -1.19 1.88
N TYR A 37 3.91 -1.81 1.77
CA TYR A 37 3.11 -1.82 0.54
C TYR A 37 2.71 -0.40 0.14
N MET A 38 2.17 0.41 1.06
CA MET A 38 1.75 1.78 0.77
C MET A 38 2.91 2.68 0.35
N ASP A 39 4.07 2.56 1.01
CA ASP A 39 5.27 3.33 0.67
C ASP A 39 5.78 2.95 -0.72
N LEU A 40 5.72 1.66 -1.10
CA LEU A 40 6.13 1.16 -2.40
C LEU A 40 5.21 1.63 -3.52
N VAL A 41 3.89 1.43 -3.39
CA VAL A 41 2.95 1.77 -4.48
C VAL A 41 2.80 3.28 -4.69
N ARG A 42 3.02 4.10 -3.64
CA ARG A 42 3.06 5.57 -3.76
C ARG A 42 4.42 6.12 -4.19
N GLY A 43 5.44 5.28 -4.23
CA GLY A 43 6.78 5.69 -4.64
C GLY A 43 7.60 6.45 -3.62
N VAL A 44 7.20 6.39 -2.35
CA VAL A 44 8.05 6.80 -1.23
C VAL A 44 9.26 5.87 -1.15
N ASP A 45 9.02 4.57 -1.31
CA ASP A 45 10.06 3.57 -1.49
C ASP A 45 10.40 3.39 -2.98
N LYS A 46 11.70 3.49 -3.30
CA LYS A 46 12.22 3.44 -4.68
C LYS A 46 12.75 2.07 -5.09
N ARG A 47 12.81 1.08 -4.18
CA ARG A 47 13.39 -0.26 -4.43
C ARG A 47 12.77 -0.99 -5.63
N HIS A 48 11.48 -0.75 -5.89
CA HIS A 48 10.73 -1.31 -7.02
C HIS A 48 10.02 -0.21 -7.81
N SER A 49 10.79 0.66 -8.45
CA SER A 49 10.24 1.73 -9.29
C SER A 49 9.66 1.19 -10.60
N GLU A 50 10.16 0.05 -11.06
CA GLU A 50 9.71 -0.68 -12.24
C GLU A 50 8.29 -1.27 -12.13
N TRP A 51 7.72 -1.38 -10.93
CA TRP A 51 6.33 -1.82 -10.74
C TRP A 51 5.29 -0.70 -10.93
N ARG A 52 5.74 0.55 -11.07
CA ARG A 52 4.88 1.72 -11.22
C ARG A 52 5.05 2.30 -12.61
N THR A 53 3.95 2.47 -13.33
CA THR A 53 3.95 3.20 -14.60
C THR A 53 3.67 4.67 -14.33
N PRO A 54 4.68 5.57 -14.42
CA PRO A 54 4.43 6.98 -14.20
C PRO A 54 3.58 7.55 -15.35
N VAL A 55 2.50 8.25 -14.99
CA VAL A 55 1.65 8.97 -15.94
C VAL A 55 1.64 10.43 -15.53
N TYR A 56 2.60 11.19 -16.05
CA TYR A 56 2.70 12.62 -15.79
C TYR A 56 1.74 13.38 -16.70
N LYS A 57 1.07 14.41 -16.15
CA LYS A 57 0.38 15.39 -17.00
C LYS A 57 1.46 16.17 -17.78
N PRO A 58 1.31 16.37 -19.10
CA PRO A 58 2.19 17.27 -19.82
C PRO A 58 2.13 18.65 -19.15
N MET A 59 3.27 19.16 -18.68
CA MET A 59 3.35 20.57 -18.31
C MET A 59 3.21 21.38 -19.60
N GLY A 60 2.18 22.20 -19.69
CA GLY A 60 2.06 23.18 -20.76
C GLY A 60 3.27 24.12 -20.66
N VAL A 61 4.22 23.99 -21.59
CA VAL A 61 5.34 24.92 -21.67
C VAL A 61 4.79 26.21 -22.24
N THR A 62 4.59 27.23 -21.40
CA THR A 62 4.37 28.59 -21.91
C THR A 62 5.73 29.09 -22.38
N ALA A 63 5.93 29.15 -23.69
CA ALA A 63 7.11 29.79 -24.27
C ALA A 63 7.13 31.26 -23.84
N ALA A 64 8.17 31.66 -23.11
CA ALA A 64 8.46 33.07 -22.86
C ALA A 64 8.78 33.74 -24.21
N ARG A 65 8.08 34.84 -24.49
CA ARG A 65 8.26 35.68 -25.68
C ARG A 65 9.63 36.34 -25.71
#